data_AF-A0A7A9QID3-F1
#
_entry.id   AF-A0A7A9QID3-F1
#
_cell.length_a   1.000
_cell.length_b   1.000
_cell.length_c   1.000
_cell.angle_alpha   90.00
_cell.angle_beta   90.00
_cell.angle_gamma   90.00
#
_symmetry.space_group_name_H-M   'P 1'
#
loop_
_entity.id
_entity.type
_entity.pdbx_description
1 polymer ?
#
loop_
_entity_poly.entity_id
_entity_poly.type
_entity_poly.pdbx_seq_one_letter_code
_entity_poly.pdbx_strand_id
1 'polypeptide(L)'
;KWGDSLIEKINAALVKSKYVIAILSANSVNKEWPQKELRAVLASEISSGDVKLLTLLKKEDEEVVNLSLPLLSDKYYMVYDNNPEVVANNIKSLLQR
;
A
#
# COMPACT_ATOMS: atom_id res chain seq x y z
N LYS A 1 15.32 -22.24 2.39
CA LYS A 1 15.32 -23.65 1.99
C LYS A 1 14.39 -23.81 0.78
N TRP A 2 14.56 -24.87 -0.02
CA TRP A 2 13.57 -25.21 -1.04
C TRP A 2 12.22 -25.40 -0.32
N GLY A 3 11.20 -24.65 -0.74
CA GLY A 3 9.88 -24.64 -0.10
C GLY A 3 9.65 -23.45 0.82
N ASP A 4 10.66 -22.60 1.08
CA ASP A 4 10.41 -21.31 1.73
C ASP A 4 9.45 -20.50 0.86
N SER A 5 8.36 -20.03 1.45
CA SER A 5 7.38 -19.22 0.75
C SER A 5 7.96 -17.82 0.49
N LEU A 6 8.05 -17.44 -0.79
CA LEU A 6 8.36 -16.06 -1.17
C LEU A 6 7.35 -15.08 -0.54
N ILE A 7 6.09 -15.52 -0.42
CA ILE A 7 4.99 -14.75 0.17
C ILE A 7 5.26 -14.47 1.65
N GLU A 8 5.75 -15.46 2.41
CA GLU A 8 6.07 -15.27 3.83
C GLU A 8 7.21 -14.27 4.02
N LYS A 9 8.25 -14.34 3.19
CA LYS A 9 9.37 -13.39 3.26
C LYS A 9 8.91 -11.97 2.99
N ILE A 10 8.03 -11.78 2.02
CA ILE A 10 7.50 -10.46 1.68
C ILE A 10 6.59 -9.96 2.78
N ASN A 11 5.66 -10.77 3.30
CA ASN A 11 4.84 -10.40 4.45
C ASN A 11 5.67 -10.03 5.68
N ALA A 12 6.74 -10.78 5.98
CA ALA A 12 7.63 -10.46 7.08
C ALA A 12 8.36 -9.11 6.87
N ALA A 13 8.74 -8.80 5.63
CA ALA A 13 9.31 -7.49 5.29
C ALA A 13 8.27 -6.36 5.46
N LEU A 14 7.05 -6.56 4.95
CA LEU A 14 5.95 -5.60 5.09
C LEU A 14 5.65 -5.29 6.56
N VAL A 15 5.62 -6.31 7.43
CA VAL A 15 5.41 -6.13 8.87
C VAL A 15 6.57 -5.39 9.55
N LYS A 16 7.81 -5.51 9.07
CA LYS A 16 8.98 -4.84 9.67
C LYS A 16 9.18 -3.39 9.19
N SER A 17 8.64 -3.02 8.04
CA SER A 17 8.81 -1.66 7.48
C SER A 17 8.10 -0.57 8.31
N LYS A 18 8.69 0.62 8.41
CA LYS A 18 8.04 1.81 9.04
C LYS A 18 6.83 2.27 8.22
N TYR A 19 6.98 2.28 6.89
CA TYR A 19 5.91 2.57 5.94
C TYR A 19 5.91 1.55 4.81
N VAL A 20 4.72 1.27 4.27
CA VAL A 20 4.52 0.50 3.05
C VAL A 20 3.76 1.39 2.07
N ILE A 21 4.28 1.52 0.85
CA ILE A 21 3.65 2.32 -0.19
C ILE A 21 2.96 1.36 -1.16
N ALA A 22 1.64 1.45 -1.27
CA ALA A 22 0.85 0.69 -2.23
C ALA A 22 0.50 1.56 -3.43
N ILE A 23 0.95 1.16 -4.62
CA ILE A 23 0.59 1.80 -5.88
C ILE A 23 -0.63 1.07 -6.45
N LEU A 24 -1.78 1.72 -6.38
CA LEU A 24 -3.08 1.18 -6.72
C LEU A 24 -3.51 1.64 -8.11
N SER A 25 -3.91 0.68 -8.92
CA SER A 25 -4.35 0.87 -10.30
C SER A 25 -5.36 -0.23 -10.63
N ALA A 26 -6.15 -0.08 -11.69
CA ALA A 26 -7.09 -1.12 -12.13
C ALA A 26 -6.40 -2.49 -12.32
N ASN A 27 -5.16 -2.49 -12.81
CA ASN A 27 -4.37 -3.71 -12.99
C ASN A 27 -3.84 -4.36 -11.69
N SER A 28 -3.67 -3.59 -10.60
CA SER A 28 -3.13 -4.12 -9.35
C SER A 28 -4.22 -4.65 -8.43
N VAL A 29 -5.38 -3.97 -8.38
CA VAL A 29 -6.49 -4.33 -7.46
C VAL A 29 -7.19 -5.64 -7.83
N ASN A 30 -7.14 -6.04 -9.10
CA ASN A 30 -7.78 -7.26 -9.60
C ASN A 30 -6.95 -8.54 -9.38
N LYS A 31 -5.74 -8.45 -8.81
CA LYS A 31 -4.86 -9.59 -8.59
C LYS A 31 -4.94 -10.06 -7.13
N GLU A 32 -5.02 -11.38 -6.92
CA GLU A 32 -5.11 -11.94 -5.56
C GLU A 32 -3.89 -11.64 -4.68
N TRP A 33 -2.70 -11.60 -5.28
CA TRP A 33 -1.46 -11.48 -4.54
C TRP A 33 -1.26 -10.07 -3.93
N PRO A 34 -1.40 -8.96 -4.69
CA PRO A 34 -1.42 -7.61 -4.12
C PRO A 34 -2.48 -7.40 -3.02
N GLN A 35 -3.65 -8.03 -3.15
CA GLN A 35 -4.68 -7.97 -2.10
C GLN A 35 -4.22 -8.63 -0.80
N LYS A 36 -3.52 -9.77 -0.88
CA LYS A 36 -2.96 -10.45 0.31
C LYS A 36 -1.92 -9.59 1.01
N GLU A 37 -1.02 -8.94 0.26
CA GLU A 37 -0.04 -8.00 0.81
C GLU A 37 -0.73 -6.82 1.52
N LEU A 38 -1.69 -6.20 0.85
CA LEU A 38 -2.43 -5.06 1.39
C LEU A 38 -3.15 -5.41 2.70
N ARG A 39 -3.81 -6.58 2.76
CA ARG A 39 -4.47 -7.07 3.97
C ARG A 39 -3.49 -7.30 5.12
N ALA A 40 -2.30 -7.81 4.84
CA ALA A 40 -1.27 -8.00 5.87
C ALA A 40 -0.81 -6.67 6.48
N VAL A 41 -0.66 -5.63 5.64
CA VAL A 41 -0.29 -4.28 6.12
C VAL A 41 -1.42 -3.65 6.92
N LEU A 42 -2.66 -3.72 6.44
CA LEU A 42 -3.83 -3.19 7.17
C LEU A 42 -4.02 -3.88 8.53
N ALA A 43 -3.82 -5.20 8.60
CA ALA A 43 -3.86 -5.93 9.86
C ALA A 43 -2.75 -5.44 10.82
N SER A 44 -1.55 -5.16 10.30
CA SER A 44 -0.46 -4.57 11.09
C SER A 44 -0.81 -3.17 11.61
N GLU A 45 -1.45 -2.32 10.81
CA GLU A 45 -1.90 -0.98 11.25
C GLU A 45 -2.96 -1.08 12.36
N ILE A 46 -3.96 -1.95 12.18
CA ILE A 46 -5.02 -2.15 13.18
C ILE A 46 -4.42 -2.63 14.51
N SER A 47 -3.42 -3.52 14.45
CA SER A 47 -2.77 -4.06 15.64
C SER A 47 -1.86 -3.05 16.33
N SER A 48 -1.16 -2.17 15.61
CA SER A 48 -0.26 -1.19 16.23
C SER A 48 -0.94 0.13 16.58
N GLY A 49 -2.03 0.48 15.89
CA GLY A 49 -2.67 1.80 15.93
C GLY A 49 -1.95 2.87 15.10
N ASP A 50 -0.80 2.52 14.51
CA ASP A 50 0.01 3.45 13.72
C ASP A 50 -0.34 3.39 12.24
N VAL A 51 -0.33 4.55 11.58
CA VAL A 51 -0.44 4.62 10.13
C VAL A 51 0.87 4.13 9.50
N LYS A 52 0.77 3.07 8.70
CA LYS A 52 1.86 2.38 8.01
C LYS A 52 1.64 2.31 6.51
N LEU A 53 0.40 2.14 6.07
CA LEU A 53 0.04 2.04 4.67
C LEU A 53 -0.13 3.43 4.06
N LEU A 54 0.69 3.75 3.06
CA LEU A 54 0.58 4.95 2.24
C LEU A 54 0.04 4.55 0.86
N THR A 55 -1.12 5.08 0.48
CA THR A 55 -1.79 4.75 -0.78
C THR A 55 -1.48 5.79 -1.85
N LEU A 56 -1.00 5.31 -2.99
CA LEU A 56 -0.82 6.08 -4.21
C LEU A 56 -1.80 5.55 -5.26
N LEU A 57 -2.82 6.32 -5.63
CA LEU A 57 -3.77 5.91 -6.66
C LEU A 57 -3.30 6.45 -8.01
N LYS A 58 -3.17 5.57 -9.00
CA LYS A 58 -2.93 6.00 -10.37
C LYS A 58 -4.11 6.87 -10.83
N LYS A 59 -3.81 8.03 -11.41
CA LYS A 59 -4.82 8.89 -12.03
C LYS A 59 -5.65 8.09 -13.04
N GLU A 60 -6.94 8.42 -13.12
CA GLU A 60 -7.96 7.77 -13.95
C GLU A 60 -8.45 6.39 -13.45
N ASP A 61 -7.75 5.76 -12.50
CA ASP A 61 -8.16 4.45 -11.95
C ASP A 61 -8.91 4.56 -10.61
N GLU A 62 -9.15 5.77 -10.10
CA GLU A 62 -9.70 6.02 -8.75
C GLU A 62 -11.04 5.30 -8.51
N GLU A 63 -11.97 5.39 -9.46
CA GLU A 63 -13.29 4.77 -9.35
C GLU A 63 -13.18 3.24 -9.24
N VAL A 64 -12.40 2.62 -10.14
CA VAL A 64 -12.20 1.16 -10.16
C VAL A 64 -11.51 0.69 -8.87
N VAL A 65 -10.51 1.45 -8.39
CA VAL A 65 -9.81 1.13 -7.14
C VAL A 65 -10.76 1.20 -5.94
N ASN A 66 -11.57 2.26 -5.83
CA ASN A 66 -12.51 2.44 -4.73
C ASN A 66 -13.59 1.35 -4.70
N LEU A 67 -14.11 0.96 -5.88
CA LEU A 67 -15.07 -0.16 -5.99
C LEU A 67 -14.44 -1.50 -5.61
N SER A 68 -13.17 -1.72 -5.96
CA SER A 68 -12.47 -2.99 -5.70
C SER A 68 -11.97 -3.11 -4.26
N LEU A 69 -11.66 -1.98 -3.61
CA LEU A 69 -11.08 -1.91 -2.27
C LEU A 69 -11.85 -0.89 -1.41
N PRO A 70 -13.13 -1.14 -1.09
CA PRO A 70 -13.97 -0.18 -0.38
C PRO A 70 -13.43 0.19 1.00
N LEU A 71 -12.71 -0.71 1.67
CA LEU A 71 -12.06 -0.38 2.95
C LEU A 71 -11.00 0.73 2.86
N LEU A 72 -10.45 0.99 1.66
CA LEU A 72 -9.50 2.07 1.44
C LEU A 72 -10.16 3.42 1.15
N SER A 73 -11.48 3.48 0.91
CA SER A 73 -12.16 4.75 0.62
C SER A 73 -12.08 5.74 1.77
N ASP A 74 -12.01 5.23 3.01
CA ASP A 74 -11.91 6.03 4.22
C ASP A 74 -10.46 6.42 4.57
N LYS A 75 -9.50 6.02 3.74
CA LYS A 75 -8.08 6.27 3.95
C LYS A 75 -7.59 7.36 2.99
N TYR A 76 -6.91 8.37 3.52
CA TYR A 76 -6.28 9.40 2.70
C TYR A 76 -5.27 8.77 1.72
N TYR A 77 -5.32 9.21 0.47
CA TYR A 77 -4.43 8.79 -0.59
C TYR A 77 -3.85 10.00 -1.33
N MET A 78 -2.79 9.76 -2.10
CA MET A 78 -2.26 10.73 -3.06
C MET A 78 -2.46 10.20 -4.47
N VAL A 79 -2.86 11.08 -5.39
CA VAL A 79 -2.94 10.74 -6.81
C VAL A 79 -1.54 10.74 -7.43
N TYR A 80 -1.20 9.64 -8.09
CA TYR A 80 -0.02 9.48 -8.90
C TYR A 80 -0.32 9.88 -10.35
N ASP A 81 0.24 10.99 -10.78
CA ASP A 81 0.12 11.59 -12.11
C ASP A 81 1.50 12.04 -12.60
N ASN A 82 2.37 11.05 -12.85
CA ASN A 82 3.75 11.28 -13.29
C ASN A 82 4.52 12.29 -12.42
N ASN A 83 4.29 12.24 -11.10
CA ASN A 83 4.76 13.20 -10.09
C ASN A 83 5.69 12.54 -9.03
N PRO A 84 6.73 11.78 -9.42
CA PRO A 84 7.55 11.03 -8.47
C PRO A 84 8.29 11.91 -7.45
N GLU A 85 8.70 13.12 -7.84
CA GLU A 85 9.38 14.07 -6.93
C GLU A 85 8.48 14.53 -5.79
N VAL A 86 7.21 14.80 -6.08
CA VAL A 86 6.20 15.18 -5.08
C VAL A 86 5.98 14.03 -4.10
N VAL A 87 5.83 12.80 -4.61
CA VAL A 87 5.69 11.60 -3.79
C VAL A 87 6.90 11.42 -2.86
N ALA A 88 8.12 11.51 -3.41
CA ALA A 88 9.35 11.34 -2.64
C ALA A 88 9.50 12.40 -1.53
N ASN A 89 9.19 13.67 -1.82
CA ASN A 89 9.25 14.75 -0.83
C ASN A 89 8.26 14.56 0.32
N ASN A 90 7.05 14.09 0.03
CA ASN A 90 6.06 13.76 1.07
C ASN A 90 6.53 12.59 1.94
N ILE A 91 7.06 11.52 1.34
CA ILE A 91 7.60 10.38 2.09
C ILE A 91 8.77 10.81 2.98
N LYS A 92 9.68 11.63 2.47
CA LYS A 92 10.81 12.17 3.24
C LYS A 92 10.31 12.94 4.48
N SER A 93 9.27 13.76 4.31
CA SER A 93 8.68 14.53 5.40
C SER A 93 8.04 13.64 6.48
N LEU A 94 7.42 12.52 6.07
CA LEU A 94 6.89 11.52 7.00
C LEU A 94 7.99 10.78 7.77
N LEU A 95 9.11 10.46 7.11
CA LEU A 95 10.23 9.75 7.74
C LEU A 95 10.97 10.59 8.79
N GLN A 96 10.95 11.91 8.66
CA GLN A 96 11.58 12.87 9.57
C GLN A 96 10.76 13.17 10.83
N ARG A 97 9.54 12.63 10.94
CA ARG A 97 8.74 12.58 12.17
C ARG A 97 9.10 11.34 12.99
#